data_AF-A0A926HYQ1-F1
#
_entry.id   AF-A0A926HYQ1-F1
#
_cell.length_a   1.000
_cell.length_b   1.000
_cell.length_c   1.000
_cell.angle_alpha   90.00
_cell.angle_beta   90.00
_cell.angle_gamma   90.00
#
_symmetry.space_group_name_H-M   'P 1'
#
loop_
_entity.id
_entity.type
_entity.pdbx_description
1 polymer ?
#
loop_
_entity_poly.entity_id
_entity_poly.type
_entity_poly.pdbx_seq_one_letter_code
_entity_poly.pdbx_strand_id
1 'polypeptide(L)'
;MKRSSITIELNMPKILNKVENDKFGKALAKEWAGLVKQFVPHNEGFLDGSMGGASVVIEPFLIHYNSDYAEFMYNGVVYVDPVYHCAGFTKDGGVTWKSRHDVKKIPSNRTFNYRKDKNSYATDHWDKAAENAGEKDKLINFANEYLRRKM
;
A
#
# COMPACT_ATOMS: atom_id res chain seq x y z
N MET A 1 -58.00 14.34 -13.01
CA MET A 1 -56.78 14.71 -12.24
C MET A 1 -55.57 14.37 -13.10
N LYS A 2 -54.89 15.37 -13.70
CA LYS A 2 -53.70 15.14 -14.54
C LYS A 2 -52.53 14.76 -13.62
N ARG A 3 -51.99 13.54 -13.74
CA ARG A 3 -50.73 13.16 -13.09
C ARG A 3 -49.60 13.85 -13.85
N SER A 4 -48.90 14.77 -13.19
CA SER A 4 -47.63 15.30 -13.68
C SER A 4 -46.57 14.20 -13.55
N SER A 5 -46.04 13.73 -14.68
CA SER A 5 -44.85 12.88 -14.71
C SER A 5 -43.61 13.77 -14.71
N ILE A 6 -42.74 13.58 -13.72
CA ILE A 6 -41.40 14.19 -13.71
C ILE A 6 -40.45 13.19 -14.36
N THR A 7 -39.78 13.61 -15.43
CA THR A 7 -38.69 12.86 -16.05
C THR A 7 -37.37 13.47 -15.58
N ILE A 8 -36.51 12.67 -14.97
CA ILE A 8 -35.15 13.06 -14.60
C ILE A 8 -34.20 12.44 -15.61
N GLU A 9 -33.52 13.27 -16.40
CA GLU A 9 -32.46 12.85 -17.31
C GLU A 9 -31.10 13.09 -16.67
N LEU A 10 -30.38 12.01 -16.38
CA LEU A 10 -29.03 12.08 -15.84
C LEU A 10 -28.01 12.07 -16.98
N ASN A 11 -27.15 13.08 -17.02
CA ASN A 11 -25.99 13.07 -17.90
C ASN A 11 -24.90 12.18 -17.29
N MET A 12 -25.06 10.87 -17.47
CA MET A 12 -24.15 9.86 -16.94
C MET A 12 -22.70 10.08 -17.39
N PRO A 13 -22.39 10.38 -18.67
CA PRO A 13 -21.00 10.64 -19.08
C PRO A 13 -20.34 11.78 -18.30
N LYS A 14 -21.06 12.89 -18.09
CA LYS A 14 -20.54 14.04 -17.33
C LYS A 14 -20.32 13.71 -15.85
N ILE A 15 -21.14 12.83 -15.27
CA ILE A 15 -21.02 12.40 -13.88
C ILE A 15 -19.83 11.45 -13.72
N LEU A 16 -19.72 10.43 -14.59
CA LEU A 16 -18.64 9.46 -14.55
C LEU A 16 -17.27 10.11 -14.76
N ASN A 17 -17.16 11.07 -15.68
CA ASN A 17 -15.93 11.83 -15.90
C ASN A 17 -15.39 12.54 -14.65
N LYS A 18 -16.25 12.86 -13.66
CA LYS A 18 -15.79 13.47 -12.40
C LYS A 18 -15.06 12.48 -11.49
N VAL A 19 -15.39 11.20 -11.57
CA VAL A 19 -14.88 10.14 -10.69
C VAL A 19 -13.94 9.16 -11.38
N GLU A 20 -13.83 9.19 -12.71
CA GLU A 20 -12.95 8.31 -13.50
C GLU A 20 -11.72 9.02 -14.09
N ASN A 21 -11.50 10.30 -13.77
CA ASN A 21 -10.35 11.04 -14.29
C ASN A 21 -9.08 10.84 -13.45
N ASP A 22 -7.93 10.95 -14.12
CA ASP A 22 -6.60 10.80 -13.52
C ASP A 22 -6.36 11.72 -12.33
N LYS A 23 -6.90 12.95 -12.37
CA LYS A 23 -6.67 13.94 -11.33
C LYS A 23 -7.37 13.54 -10.03
N PHE A 24 -8.59 13.01 -10.13
CA PHE A 24 -9.34 12.45 -9.02
C PHE A 24 -8.65 11.18 -8.52
N GLY A 25 -8.29 10.26 -9.42
CA GLY A 25 -7.58 9.03 -9.05
C GLY A 25 -6.27 9.27 -8.32
N LYS A 26 -5.45 10.22 -8.78
CA LYS A 26 -4.19 10.59 -8.12
C LYS A 26 -4.43 11.24 -6.75
N ALA A 27 -5.48 12.04 -6.61
CA ALA A 27 -5.84 12.64 -5.33
C ALA A 27 -6.25 11.57 -4.31
N LEU A 28 -7.08 10.60 -4.71
CA LEU A 28 -7.47 9.48 -3.86
C LEU A 28 -6.28 8.59 -3.49
N ALA A 29 -5.46 8.20 -4.46
CA ALA A 29 -4.29 7.35 -4.18
C ALA A 29 -3.30 8.04 -3.24
N LYS A 30 -3.11 9.36 -3.38
CA LYS A 30 -2.27 10.15 -2.47
C LYS A 30 -2.84 10.20 -1.05
N GLU A 31 -4.14 10.44 -0.93
CA GLU A 31 -4.80 10.48 0.38
C GLU A 31 -4.70 9.12 1.07
N TRP A 32 -5.02 8.05 0.32
CA TRP A 32 -4.93 6.68 0.83
C TRP A 32 -3.51 6.32 1.28
N ALA A 33 -2.48 6.70 0.51
CA ALA A 33 -1.08 6.51 0.90
C ALA A 33 -0.75 7.21 2.24
N GLY A 34 -1.33 8.37 2.50
CA GLY A 34 -1.18 9.10 3.76
C GLY A 34 -1.85 8.37 4.93
N LEU A 35 -3.09 7.93 4.76
CA LEU A 35 -3.87 7.23 5.79
C LEU A 35 -3.24 5.87 6.17
N VAL A 36 -2.73 5.17 5.16
CA VAL A 36 -2.09 3.85 5.31
C VAL A 36 -0.70 3.95 5.93
N LYS A 37 -0.02 5.11 5.85
CA LYS A 37 1.38 5.27 6.26
C LYS A 37 1.69 4.74 7.67
N GLN A 38 0.78 4.91 8.63
CA GLN A 38 0.95 4.47 10.01
C GLN A 38 0.95 2.93 10.19
N PHE A 39 0.45 2.18 9.19
CA PHE A 39 0.41 0.72 9.16
C PHE A 39 1.59 0.12 8.39
N VAL A 40 2.29 0.92 7.59
CA VAL A 40 3.45 0.47 6.80
C VAL A 40 4.64 0.21 7.73
N PRO A 41 5.36 -0.92 7.62
CA PRO A 41 6.57 -1.15 8.39
C PRO A 41 7.66 -0.11 8.11
N HIS A 42 8.15 0.55 9.16
CA HIS A 42 9.18 1.59 9.07
C HIS A 42 10.39 1.23 9.94
N ASN A 43 11.29 0.40 9.41
CA ASN A 43 12.56 0.11 10.07
C ASN A 43 13.58 1.24 9.81
N GLU A 44 13.96 1.42 8.55
CA GLU A 44 14.98 2.41 8.11
C GLU A 44 14.44 3.34 7.03
N GLY A 45 13.13 3.40 6.81
CA GLY A 45 12.55 4.26 5.77
C GLY A 45 12.64 3.69 4.34
N PHE A 46 13.01 2.41 4.20
CA PHE A 46 13.08 1.76 2.90
C PHE A 46 11.71 1.54 2.27
N LEU A 47 10.60 1.43 3.01
CA LEU A 47 9.27 1.20 2.41
C LEU A 47 8.46 2.47 2.15
N ASP A 48 8.73 3.54 2.90
CA ASP A 48 7.98 4.80 2.79
C ASP A 48 8.72 5.85 1.93
N GLY A 49 9.81 5.43 1.28
CA GLY A 49 10.61 6.27 0.38
C GLY A 49 11.54 7.27 1.09
N SER A 50 11.56 7.32 2.42
CA SER A 50 12.38 8.29 3.17
C SER A 50 13.88 8.00 3.11
N MET A 51 14.30 6.77 2.79
CA MET A 51 15.70 6.39 2.53
C MET A 51 15.92 5.67 1.19
N GLY A 52 15.09 5.97 0.17
CA GLY A 52 15.35 5.56 -1.21
C GLY A 52 15.19 4.08 -1.56
N GLY A 53 14.64 3.21 -0.69
CA GLY A 53 14.53 1.76 -0.93
C GLY A 53 13.23 1.24 -1.55
N ALA A 54 12.17 2.03 -1.52
CA ALA A 54 10.89 1.76 -2.17
C ALA A 54 10.43 3.10 -2.71
N SER A 55 10.51 3.24 -4.02
CA SER A 55 9.84 4.33 -4.69
C SER A 55 8.35 4.04 -4.60
N VAL A 56 7.66 4.69 -3.64
CA VAL A 56 6.19 4.69 -3.62
C VAL A 56 5.76 5.56 -4.79
N VAL A 57 5.29 4.92 -5.86
CA VAL A 57 4.78 5.61 -7.04
C VAL A 57 3.27 5.74 -6.89
N ILE A 58 2.77 6.97 -7.01
CA ILE A 58 1.35 7.28 -6.94
C ILE A 58 0.85 7.52 -8.37
N GLU A 59 0.04 6.60 -8.84
CA GLU A 59 -0.66 6.66 -10.13
C GLU A 59 -2.17 6.86 -9.89
N PRO A 60 -2.95 7.21 -10.92
CA PRO A 60 -4.39 7.28 -10.76
C PRO A 60 -4.96 5.97 -10.19
N PHE A 61 -5.58 6.04 -9.01
CA PHE A 61 -6.20 4.89 -8.32
C PHE A 61 -5.23 3.77 -7.91
N LEU A 62 -3.91 3.99 -7.98
CA LEU A 62 -2.91 2.97 -7.69
C LEU A 62 -1.76 3.52 -6.85
N ILE A 63 -1.37 2.75 -5.83
CA ILE A 63 -0.15 2.97 -5.05
C ILE A 63 0.77 1.78 -5.33
N HIS A 64 1.95 2.04 -5.88
CA HIS A 64 2.91 0.99 -6.22
C HIS A 64 4.15 1.10 -5.33
N TYR A 65 4.49 0.01 -4.64
CA TYR A 65 5.74 -0.12 -3.87
C TYR A 65 6.78 -0.86 -4.74
N ASN A 66 7.65 -0.10 -5.40
CA ASN A 66 8.59 -0.65 -6.38
C ASN A 66 9.86 -1.23 -5.73
N SER A 67 9.74 -2.38 -5.06
CA SER A 67 10.88 -3.08 -4.43
C SER A 67 10.52 -4.53 -4.12
N ASP A 68 11.42 -5.49 -4.39
CA ASP A 68 11.27 -6.90 -3.97
C ASP A 68 11.09 -7.02 -2.45
N TYR A 69 11.71 -6.10 -1.71
CA TYR A 69 11.54 -6.00 -0.26
C TYR A 69 10.09 -5.72 0.16
N ALA A 70 9.35 -4.92 -0.65
CA ALA A 70 7.97 -4.59 -0.36
C ALA A 70 7.06 -5.81 -0.45
N GLU A 71 7.31 -6.74 -1.39
CA GLU A 71 6.54 -7.98 -1.49
C GLU A 71 6.72 -8.85 -0.24
N PHE A 72 7.96 -9.03 0.23
CA PHE A 72 8.23 -9.83 1.43
C PHE A 72 7.60 -9.21 2.67
N MET A 73 7.73 -7.89 2.80
CA MET A 73 7.13 -7.12 3.89
C MET A 73 5.60 -7.15 3.83
N TYR A 74 5.01 -7.09 2.64
CA TYR A 74 3.56 -7.13 2.48
C TYR A 74 3.00 -8.50 2.85
N ASN A 75 3.70 -9.59 2.53
CA ASN A 75 3.25 -10.96 2.79
C ASN A 75 3.46 -11.44 4.23
N GLY A 76 4.16 -10.69 5.09
CA GLY A 76 4.34 -11.10 6.49
C GLY A 76 5.36 -12.22 6.72
N VAL A 77 5.99 -12.73 5.67
CA VAL A 77 6.82 -13.95 5.72
C VAL A 77 8.28 -13.63 5.39
N VAL A 78 9.19 -14.22 6.16
CA VAL A 78 10.63 -14.12 5.89
C VAL A 78 10.99 -15.01 4.72
N TYR A 79 11.61 -14.43 3.69
CA TYR A 79 12.13 -15.15 2.53
C TYR A 79 13.59 -15.55 2.76
N VAL A 80 13.96 -16.75 2.35
CA VAL A 80 15.29 -17.34 2.59
C VAL A 80 15.90 -17.89 1.31
N ASP A 81 17.23 -18.03 1.30
CA ASP A 81 17.94 -18.78 0.27
C ASP A 81 17.47 -20.26 0.30
N PRO A 82 17.13 -20.86 -0.86
CA PRO A 82 16.64 -22.24 -0.90
C PRO A 82 17.68 -23.30 -0.51
N VAL A 83 18.98 -22.98 -0.52
CA VAL A 83 20.06 -23.91 -0.15
C VAL A 83 20.53 -23.64 1.27
N TYR A 84 20.79 -22.38 1.62
CA TYR A 84 21.30 -22.02 2.95
C TYR A 84 20.20 -21.80 4.00
N HIS A 85 18.94 -21.70 3.58
CA HIS A 85 17.79 -21.43 4.42
C HIS A 85 17.99 -20.23 5.38
N CYS A 86 18.72 -19.22 4.91
CA CYS A 86 18.97 -17.97 5.61
C CYS A 86 18.46 -16.76 4.80
N ALA A 87 17.96 -15.76 5.52
CA ALA A 87 17.53 -14.47 4.96
C ALA A 87 18.66 -13.42 4.94
N GLY A 88 19.79 -13.73 5.58
CA GLY A 88 20.92 -12.82 5.80
C GLY A 88 22.18 -13.61 6.11
N PHE A 89 22.69 -13.48 7.34
CA PHE A 89 23.84 -14.27 7.81
C PHE A 89 23.57 -15.76 7.66
N THR A 90 24.52 -16.48 7.04
CA THR A 90 24.40 -17.94 6.91
C THR A 90 24.74 -18.62 8.24
N LYS A 91 24.31 -19.88 8.40
CA LYS A 91 24.54 -20.67 9.62
C LYS A 91 25.81 -21.53 9.55
N ASP A 92 26.70 -21.29 8.60
CA ASP A 92 27.89 -22.12 8.33
C ASP A 92 29.08 -21.83 9.27
N GLY A 93 28.82 -21.28 10.46
CA GLY A 93 29.88 -20.86 11.39
C GLY A 93 30.59 -19.55 11.01
N GLY A 94 30.07 -18.79 10.03
CA GLY A 94 30.62 -17.50 9.62
C GLY A 94 31.58 -17.57 8.44
N VAL A 95 31.54 -18.66 7.66
CA VAL A 95 32.28 -18.78 6.39
C VAL A 95 31.62 -17.91 5.33
N THR A 96 30.29 -17.85 5.34
CA THR A 96 29.52 -17.01 4.42
C THR A 96 28.67 -16.00 5.19
N TRP A 97 28.96 -14.72 5.01
CA TRP A 97 28.32 -13.65 5.79
C TRP A 97 26.98 -13.16 5.22
N LYS A 98 26.56 -13.67 4.06
CA LYS A 98 25.35 -13.25 3.36
C LYS A 98 24.76 -14.36 2.49
N SER A 99 23.45 -14.34 2.30
CA SER A 99 22.78 -15.17 1.29
C SER A 99 23.34 -14.92 -0.12
N ARG A 100 23.22 -15.89 -1.03
CA ARG A 100 23.77 -15.76 -2.39
C ARG A 100 23.06 -14.64 -3.16
N HIS A 101 23.85 -13.89 -3.95
CA HIS A 101 23.35 -12.87 -4.89
C HIS A 101 22.62 -13.57 -6.04
N ASP A 102 21.63 -12.88 -6.62
CA ASP A 102 20.85 -13.31 -7.79
C ASP A 102 20.13 -14.66 -7.66
N VAL A 103 19.96 -15.16 -6.43
CA VAL A 103 19.18 -16.38 -6.16
C VAL A 103 17.78 -15.99 -5.72
N LYS A 104 16.78 -16.44 -6.48
CA LYS A 104 15.37 -16.31 -6.13
C LYS A 104 15.10 -16.92 -4.75
N LYS A 105 14.62 -16.10 -3.83
CA LYS A 105 14.30 -16.52 -2.46
C LYS A 105 12.97 -17.27 -2.41
N ILE A 106 12.83 -18.15 -1.43
CA ILE A 106 11.60 -18.91 -1.16
C ILE A 106 11.00 -18.48 0.19
N PRO A 107 9.66 -18.51 0.34
CA PRO A 107 9.03 -18.25 1.63
C PRO A 107 9.45 -19.31 2.66
N SER A 108 9.67 -18.87 3.91
CA SER A 108 9.94 -19.77 5.03
C SER A 108 8.74 -19.88 5.96
N ASN A 109 8.81 -20.74 6.98
CA ASN A 109 7.79 -20.85 8.03
C ASN A 109 7.91 -19.74 9.10
N ARG A 110 8.76 -18.74 8.89
CA ARG A 110 8.97 -17.63 9.84
C ARG A 110 8.19 -16.41 9.39
N THR A 111 7.49 -15.78 10.32
CA THR A 111 6.84 -14.49 10.11
C THR A 111 7.76 -13.34 10.53
N PHE A 112 7.47 -12.14 9.99
CA PHE A 112 8.13 -10.92 10.44
C PHE A 112 7.60 -10.48 11.81
N ASN A 113 8.52 -10.01 12.66
CA ASN A 113 8.18 -9.24 13.85
C ASN A 113 8.46 -7.76 13.56
N TYR A 114 7.43 -7.04 13.11
CA TYR A 114 7.58 -5.63 12.72
C TYR A 114 7.92 -4.75 13.92
N ARG A 115 8.88 -3.85 13.74
CA ARG A 115 9.19 -2.82 14.74
C ARG A 115 8.04 -1.80 14.78
N LYS A 116 7.65 -1.44 16.00
CA LYS A 116 6.48 -0.57 16.27
C LYS A 116 6.86 0.76 16.92
N ASP A 117 8.15 1.07 16.99
CA ASP A 117 8.68 2.29 17.59
C ASP A 117 8.40 3.55 16.75
N LYS A 118 8.39 3.41 15.42
CA LYS A 118 8.05 4.51 14.49
C LYS A 118 6.58 4.49 14.09
N ASN A 119 6.10 3.31 13.72
CA ASN A 119 4.72 3.07 13.31
C ASN A 119 4.12 2.04 14.25
N SER A 120 3.35 2.48 15.25
CA SER A 120 2.78 1.62 16.29
C SER A 120 1.84 0.55 15.74
N TYR A 121 1.26 0.79 14.56
CA TYR A 121 0.36 -0.11 13.86
C TYR A 121 1.03 -0.87 12.71
N ALA A 122 2.36 -0.87 12.64
CA ALA A 122 3.12 -1.57 11.61
C ALA A 122 2.72 -3.05 11.50
N THR A 123 2.33 -3.47 10.29
CA THR A 123 1.88 -4.83 10.00
C THR A 123 2.06 -5.19 8.52
N ASP A 124 1.94 -6.47 8.20
CA ASP A 124 1.70 -6.97 6.84
C ASP A 124 0.31 -6.57 6.35
N HIS A 125 0.09 -6.59 5.03
CA HIS A 125 -1.20 -6.23 4.44
C HIS A 125 -1.75 -4.89 4.97
N TRP A 126 -0.88 -3.89 5.05
CA TRP A 126 -1.13 -2.61 5.72
C TRP A 126 -2.33 -1.84 5.16
N ASP A 127 -2.67 -2.04 3.89
CA ASP A 127 -3.87 -1.50 3.25
C ASP A 127 -5.15 -2.10 3.85
N LYS A 128 -5.20 -3.42 4.01
CA LYS A 128 -6.32 -4.11 4.67
C LYS A 128 -6.39 -3.77 6.15
N ALA A 129 -5.24 -3.61 6.82
CA ALA A 129 -5.20 -3.16 8.20
C ALA A 129 -5.80 -1.76 8.37
N ALA A 130 -5.49 -0.84 7.45
CA ALA A 130 -6.09 0.49 7.41
C ALA A 130 -7.60 0.44 7.13
N GLU A 131 -8.04 -0.41 6.19
CA GLU A 131 -9.48 -0.62 5.94
C GLU A 131 -10.20 -1.13 7.20
N ASN A 132 -9.64 -2.14 7.87
CA ASN A 132 -10.19 -2.70 9.11
C ASN A 132 -10.19 -1.69 10.27
N ALA A 133 -9.27 -0.73 10.26
CA ALA A 133 -9.23 0.37 11.22
C ALA A 133 -10.22 1.52 10.90
N GLY A 134 -10.98 1.41 9.81
CA GLY A 134 -11.98 2.41 9.40
C GLY A 134 -11.40 3.60 8.63
N GLU A 135 -10.15 3.52 8.17
CA GLU A 135 -9.53 4.63 7.40
C GLU A 135 -10.23 4.88 6.06
N LYS A 136 -10.98 3.89 5.55
CA LYS A 136 -11.78 3.99 4.34
C LYS A 136 -12.85 5.08 4.43
N ASP A 137 -13.44 5.31 5.60
CA ASP A 137 -14.45 6.36 5.78
C ASP A 137 -13.84 7.75 5.62
N LYS A 138 -12.59 7.94 6.06
CA LYS A 138 -11.86 9.19 5.86
C LYS A 138 -11.57 9.42 4.38
N LEU A 139 -11.18 8.37 3.65
CA LEU A 139 -10.98 8.44 2.19
C LEU A 139 -12.29 8.80 1.46
N ILE A 140 -13.43 8.22 1.85
CA ILE A 140 -14.74 8.52 1.28
C ILE A 140 -15.13 9.99 1.56
N ASN A 141 -14.91 10.47 2.78
CA ASN A 141 -15.17 11.87 3.14
C ASN A 141 -14.31 12.82 2.30
N PHE A 142 -13.02 12.52 2.19
CA PHE A 142 -12.10 13.26 1.31
C PHE A 142 -12.58 13.27 -0.15
N ALA A 143 -13.01 12.12 -0.68
CA ALA A 143 -13.52 12.00 -2.05
C ALA A 143 -14.72 12.93 -2.27
N ASN A 144 -15.68 12.93 -1.34
CA ASN A 144 -16.88 13.77 -1.39
C ASN A 144 -16.52 15.26 -1.34
N GLU A 145 -15.60 15.65 -0.46
CA GLU A 145 -15.13 17.04 -0.36
C GLU A 145 -14.39 17.49 -1.62
N TYR A 146 -13.53 16.64 -2.18
CA TYR A 146 -12.82 16.91 -3.41
C TYR A 146 -13.79 17.20 -4.56
N LEU A 147 -14.83 16.38 -4.70
CA LEU A 147 -15.86 16.54 -5.73
C LEU A 147 -16.67 17.83 -5.52
N ARG A 148 -17.04 18.16 -4.28
CA ARG A 148 -17.77 19.40 -3.95
C ARG A 148 -16.98 20.66 -4.28
N ARG A 149 -15.66 20.67 -4.05
CA ARG A 149 -14.79 21.82 -4.35
C ARG A 149 -14.54 22.05 -5.84
N LYS A 150 -14.82 21.05 -6.68
CA LYS A 150 -14.62 21.07 -8.14
C LYS A 150 -15.91 21.20 -8.93
N MET A 151 -17.06 21.20 -8.25
CA MET A 151 -18.36 21.59 -8.80
C MET A 151 -18.57 23.09 -8.62
#